data_AF-E1V347-F1
#
_entry.id   AF-E1V347-F1
#
_cell.length_a   1.000
_cell.length_b   1.000
_cell.length_c   1.000
_cell.angle_alpha   90.00
_cell.angle_beta   90.00
_cell.angle_gamma   90.00
#
_symmetry.space_group_name_H-M   'P 1'
#
loop_
_entity.id
_entity.type
_entity.pdbx_description
1 polymer ?
#
loop_
_entity_poly.entity_id
_entity_poly.type
_entity_poly.pdbx_seq_one_letter_code
_entity_poly.pdbx_strand_id
1 'polypeptide(L)'
;MSLSERIENAETKDELEKIGKDELGVDVDKRKGLETIRVDLQSLAEDQVSEGQGKTPAQNDAESPDKDAPESADTSQEGTPASKMADAEKTPDQGESAPAQEKPRLLRHRGNGRVFTYSAALAAKRDMEEV
;
A
#
# COMPACT_ATOMS: atom_id res chain seq x y z
N MET A 1 -24.68 -2.20 18.75
CA MET A 1 -24.01 -1.74 17.53
C MET A 1 -23.70 -2.95 16.70
N SER A 2 -24.27 -3.02 15.50
CA SER A 2 -23.97 -4.07 14.54
C SER A 2 -22.55 -3.90 14.00
N LEU A 3 -21.94 -4.98 13.50
CA LEU A 3 -20.57 -4.98 12.98
C LEU A 3 -20.41 -3.99 11.80
N SER A 4 -21.40 -3.93 10.91
CA SER A 4 -21.46 -2.96 9.80
C SER A 4 -21.49 -1.51 10.27
N GLU A 5 -22.17 -1.23 11.38
CA GLU A 5 -22.29 0.12 11.97
C GLU A 5 -20.96 0.55 12.62
N ARG A 6 -20.21 -0.39 13.20
CA ARG A 6 -18.84 -0.12 13.70
C ARG A 6 -17.87 0.19 12.57
N ILE A 7 -17.98 -0.51 11.44
CA ILE A 7 -17.16 -0.25 10.24
C ILE A 7 -17.46 1.14 9.67
N GLU A 8 -18.73 1.56 9.66
CA GLU A 8 -19.13 2.87 9.16
C GLU A 8 -18.64 4.03 10.05
N ASN A 9 -18.72 3.86 11.38
CA ASN A 9 -18.29 4.88 12.34
C ASN A 9 -16.77 4.99 12.51
N ALA A 10 -15.99 4.01 12.03
CA ALA A 10 -14.54 4.05 12.14
C ALA A 10 -13.95 5.18 11.28
N GLU A 11 -13.33 6.18 11.92
CA GLU A 11 -12.77 7.38 11.27
C GLU A 11 -11.33 7.16 10.81
N THR A 12 -10.66 6.14 11.34
CA THR A 12 -9.25 5.85 11.06
C THR A 12 -9.05 4.48 10.43
N LYS A 13 -7.95 4.34 9.68
CA LYS A 13 -7.56 3.05 9.08
C LYS A 13 -7.18 2.02 10.14
N ASP A 14 -6.63 2.46 11.26
CA ASP A 14 -6.28 1.59 12.39
C ASP A 14 -7.51 0.97 13.06
N GLU A 15 -8.61 1.73 13.17
CA GLU A 15 -9.89 1.19 13.68
C GLU A 15 -10.47 0.14 12.74
N LEU A 16 -10.41 0.39 11.43
CA LEU A 16 -10.87 -0.57 10.42
C LEU A 16 -10.03 -1.85 10.41
N GLU A 17 -8.71 -1.74 10.54
CA GLU A 17 -7.82 -2.90 10.69
C GLU A 17 -8.15 -3.69 11.96
N LYS A 18 -8.38 -3.00 13.07
CA LYS A 18 -8.75 -3.64 14.32
C LYS A 18 -10.06 -4.42 14.17
N ILE A 19 -11.09 -3.81 13.57
CA ILE A 19 -12.37 -4.47 13.32
C ILE A 19 -12.21 -5.67 12.36
N GLY A 20 -11.46 -5.48 11.26
CA GLY A 20 -11.17 -6.54 10.31
C GLY A 20 -10.44 -7.73 10.96
N LYS A 21 -9.46 -7.46 11.82
CA LYS A 21 -8.65 -8.49 12.47
C LYS A 21 -9.38 -9.19 13.62
N ASP A 22 -10.02 -8.42 14.50
CA ASP A 22 -10.67 -8.95 15.70
C ASP A 22 -12.00 -9.64 15.39
N GLU A 23 -12.79 -9.10 14.46
CA GLU A 23 -14.15 -9.59 14.20
C GLU A 23 -14.23 -10.46 12.94
N LEU A 24 -13.49 -10.10 11.89
CA LEU A 24 -13.54 -10.81 10.59
C LEU A 24 -12.35 -11.75 10.38
N GLY A 25 -11.28 -11.63 11.19
CA GLY A 25 -10.03 -12.37 11.00
C GLY A 25 -9.27 -12.00 9.72
N VAL A 26 -9.57 -10.85 9.11
CA VAL A 26 -9.01 -10.38 7.84
C VAL A 26 -8.01 -9.26 8.08
N ASP A 27 -6.84 -9.35 7.44
CA ASP A 27 -5.83 -8.30 7.47
C ASP A 27 -6.20 -7.18 6.49
N VAL A 28 -6.26 -5.95 7.01
CA VAL A 28 -6.68 -4.78 6.25
C VAL A 28 -5.46 -4.07 5.67
N ASP A 29 -5.43 -3.96 4.35
CA ASP A 29 -4.36 -3.22 3.67
C ASP A 29 -4.49 -1.70 3.89
N LYS A 30 -3.75 -1.16 4.86
CA LYS A 30 -3.70 0.30 5.14
C LYS A 30 -3.17 1.15 4.00
N ARG A 31 -2.59 0.55 2.96
CA ARG A 31 -2.19 1.26 1.73
C ARG A 31 -3.41 1.63 0.88
N LYS A 32 -4.53 0.92 1.03
CA LYS A 32 -5.81 1.27 0.40
C LYS A 32 -6.42 2.54 1.00
N GLY A 33 -7.33 3.17 0.26
CA GLY A 33 -8.13 4.29 0.74
C GLY A 33 -9.07 3.85 1.87
N LEU A 34 -9.38 4.77 2.79
CA LEU A 34 -10.22 4.47 3.96
C LEU A 34 -11.62 3.99 3.54
N GLU A 35 -12.21 4.61 2.53
CA GLU A 35 -13.50 4.19 1.97
C GLU A 35 -13.44 2.82 1.29
N THR A 36 -12.35 2.52 0.58
CA THR A 36 -12.15 1.19 -0.04
C THR A 36 -12.11 0.10 1.03
N ILE A 37 -11.43 0.37 2.15
CA ILE A 37 -11.36 -0.54 3.28
C ILE A 37 -12.75 -0.73 3.91
N ARG A 38 -13.52 0.34 4.10
CA ARG A 38 -14.88 0.25 4.65
C ARG A 38 -15.79 -0.63 3.79
N VAL A 39 -15.75 -0.46 2.47
CA VAL A 39 -16.55 -1.26 1.54
C VAL A 39 -16.14 -2.74 1.58
N ASP A 40 -14.82 -3.02 1.51
CA ASP A 40 -14.31 -4.40 1.57
C ASP A 40 -14.75 -5.09 2.88
N LEU A 41 -14.65 -4.39 4.03
CA LEU A 41 -15.05 -4.93 5.33
C LEU A 41 -16.57 -5.05 5.49
N GLN A 42 -17.36 -4.14 4.91
CA GLN A 42 -18.82 -4.24 4.93
C GLN A 42 -19.29 -5.45 4.12
N SER A 43 -18.75 -5.66 2.93
CA SER A 43 -19.07 -6.86 2.15
C SER A 43 -18.67 -8.14 2.88
N LEU A 44 -17.48 -8.19 3.49
CA LEU A 44 -17.06 -9.32 4.31
C LEU A 44 -17.96 -9.53 5.54
N ALA A 45 -18.43 -8.46 6.16
CA ALA A 45 -19.38 -8.51 7.26
C ALA A 45 -20.74 -9.05 6.82
N GLU A 46 -21.24 -8.65 5.65
CA GLU A 46 -22.49 -9.17 5.08
C GLU A 46 -22.35 -10.65 4.69
N ASP A 47 -21.21 -11.05 4.11
CA ASP A 47 -20.90 -12.44 3.79
C ASP A 47 -20.78 -13.30 5.06
N GLN A 48 -20.12 -12.82 6.12
CA GLN A 48 -20.05 -13.54 7.41
C GLN A 48 -21.39 -13.67 8.13
N VAL A 49 -22.31 -12.71 7.92
CA VAL A 49 -23.69 -12.82 8.45
C VAL A 49 -24.50 -13.84 7.64
N SER A 50 -24.16 -14.04 6.37
CA SER A 50 -24.78 -15.02 5.47
C SER A 50 -24.22 -16.44 5.67
N GLU A 51 -22.91 -16.59 5.90
CA GLU A 51 -22.22 -17.84 6.15
C GLU A 51 -22.09 -18.10 7.65
N GLY A 52 -23.13 -18.69 8.26
CA GLY A 52 -23.09 -19.13 9.65
C GLY A 52 -21.89 -20.05 9.97
N GLN A 53 -20.98 -19.55 10.81
CA GLN A 53 -19.99 -20.28 11.62
C GLN A 53 -19.06 -21.28 10.90
N GLY A 54 -17.76 -20.96 10.86
CA GLY A 54 -16.75 -22.02 10.95
C GLY A 54 -15.32 -21.69 10.55
N LYS A 55 -14.53 -21.05 11.44
CA LYS A 55 -13.23 -21.60 11.87
C LYS A 55 -12.56 -20.79 12.97
N THR A 56 -12.19 -21.51 14.01
CA THR A 56 -11.45 -21.11 15.21
C THR A 56 -9.99 -20.75 14.92
N PRO A 57 -9.38 -19.93 15.78
CA PRO A 57 -8.00 -19.48 15.66
C PRO A 57 -7.03 -20.54 16.20
N ALA A 58 -5.99 -20.87 15.44
CA ALA A 58 -4.87 -21.66 15.95
C ALA A 58 -3.67 -20.72 16.15
N GLN A 59 -3.46 -20.39 17.42
CA GLN A 59 -2.18 -19.92 17.95
C GLN A 59 -1.03 -20.79 17.44
N ASN A 60 0.09 -20.16 17.13
CA ASN A 60 1.40 -20.70 17.48
C ASN A 60 2.29 -19.52 17.88
N ASP A 61 2.28 -19.28 19.18
CA ASP A 61 3.29 -18.51 19.91
C ASP A 61 4.45 -19.45 20.28
N ALA A 62 5.65 -18.87 20.27
CA ALA A 62 6.89 -19.31 20.92
C ALA A 62 7.68 -20.49 20.30
N GLU A 63 8.77 -20.14 19.59
CA GLU A 63 10.13 -20.35 20.14
C GLU A 63 11.16 -19.46 19.37
N SER A 64 11.85 -18.58 20.10
CA SER A 64 13.11 -17.91 19.71
C SER A 64 14.22 -18.51 20.61
N PRO A 65 15.55 -18.39 20.35
CA PRO A 65 16.25 -17.52 19.38
C PRO A 65 17.50 -18.13 18.69
N ASP A 66 18.21 -17.25 17.95
CA ASP A 66 19.68 -17.23 17.70
C ASP A 66 20.27 -18.08 16.56
N LYS A 67 20.50 -17.47 15.38
CA LYS A 67 21.82 -16.93 14.98
C LYS A 67 21.95 -16.59 13.49
N ASP A 68 22.57 -15.43 13.26
CA ASP A 68 23.45 -15.07 12.14
C ASP A 68 22.88 -14.96 10.71
N ALA A 69 22.68 -13.68 10.36
CA ALA A 69 23.30 -13.00 9.21
C ALA A 69 22.68 -13.14 7.79
N PRO A 70 22.88 -12.11 6.94
CA PRO A 70 21.84 -11.62 6.03
C PRO A 70 22.19 -11.77 4.54
N GLU A 71 21.18 -11.86 3.68
CA GLU A 71 21.23 -11.42 2.28
C GLU A 71 19.78 -11.03 1.89
N SER A 72 19.45 -9.74 1.84
CA SER A 72 19.61 -8.85 0.69
C SER A 72 18.58 -9.09 -0.42
N ALA A 73 17.64 -8.14 -0.50
CA ALA A 73 16.93 -7.69 -1.71
C ALA A 73 16.02 -8.75 -2.39
N ASP A 74 14.97 -8.43 -3.13
CA ASP A 74 14.65 -7.23 -3.88
C ASP A 74 13.13 -7.30 -4.16
N THR A 75 12.29 -6.41 -3.64
CA THR A 75 11.98 -5.08 -4.19
C THR A 75 10.98 -5.12 -5.36
N SER A 76 9.90 -4.37 -5.16
CA SER A 76 9.15 -3.61 -6.19
C SER A 76 8.22 -4.34 -7.15
N GLN A 77 7.12 -3.75 -7.63
CA GLN A 77 6.47 -2.46 -7.37
C GLN A 77 5.11 -2.48 -8.12
N GLU A 78 4.18 -1.64 -7.62
CA GLU A 78 3.28 -0.72 -8.35
C GLU A 78 2.82 -1.04 -9.79
N GLY A 79 1.57 -0.83 -10.20
CA GLY A 79 0.48 -0.08 -9.56
C GLY A 79 -0.69 0.19 -10.52
N THR A 80 -1.77 0.69 -9.91
CA THR A 80 -2.66 1.78 -10.36
C THR A 80 -3.39 1.68 -11.73
N PRO A 81 -4.74 1.59 -11.74
CA PRO A 81 -5.53 2.13 -12.83
C PRO A 81 -5.78 3.64 -12.65
N ALA A 82 -5.48 4.37 -13.72
CA ALA A 82 -6.17 5.54 -14.24
C ALA A 82 -6.53 6.71 -13.31
N SER A 83 -5.72 7.76 -13.44
CA SER A 83 -6.10 9.18 -13.52
C SER A 83 -7.59 9.49 -13.71
N LYS A 84 -8.06 10.52 -12.99
CA LYS A 84 -8.50 11.73 -13.69
C LYS A 84 -8.29 12.98 -12.84
N MET A 85 -7.27 13.72 -13.26
CA MET A 85 -7.15 15.16 -13.04
C MET A 85 -8.21 15.88 -13.88
N ALA A 86 -8.76 16.95 -13.33
CA ALA A 86 -9.22 18.09 -14.11
C ALA A 86 -9.01 19.34 -13.27
N ASP A 87 -7.83 19.93 -13.37
CA ASP A 87 -7.59 21.37 -13.22
C ASP A 87 -6.17 21.61 -13.78
N ALA A 88 -6.05 21.88 -15.08
CA ALA A 88 -6.15 23.22 -15.66
C ALA A 88 -5.04 24.16 -15.15
N GLU A 89 -4.07 24.34 -16.05
CA GLU A 89 -3.19 25.50 -16.17
C GLU A 89 -2.18 25.77 -15.04
N LYS A 90 -0.88 25.62 -15.36
CA LYS A 90 -0.04 26.76 -15.83
C LYS A 90 1.40 26.30 -16.10
N THR A 91 1.75 26.15 -17.38
CA THR A 91 3.13 26.25 -17.90
C THR A 91 3.65 27.69 -17.72
N PRO A 92 4.98 27.95 -17.67
CA PRO A 92 5.97 27.61 -18.70
C PRO A 92 7.32 27.17 -18.06
N ASP A 93 8.44 26.86 -18.71
CA ASP A 93 9.01 27.08 -20.03
C ASP A 93 10.29 26.21 -20.08
N GLN A 94 10.72 25.81 -21.28
CA GLN A 94 12.08 25.34 -21.62
C GLN A 94 12.61 23.99 -21.07
N GLY A 95 12.79 23.07 -22.02
CA GLY A 95 13.59 21.86 -21.84
C GLY A 95 13.30 20.80 -22.91
N GLU A 96 13.41 21.19 -24.17
CA GLU A 96 13.34 20.28 -25.32
C GLU A 96 14.40 19.17 -25.19
N SER A 97 13.96 17.92 -25.10
CA SER A 97 14.69 16.76 -25.59
C SER A 97 13.67 15.75 -26.08
N ALA A 98 13.67 15.55 -27.39
CA ALA A 98 12.84 14.61 -28.11
C ALA A 98 12.91 13.19 -27.51
N PRO A 99 11.86 12.37 -27.67
CA PRO A 99 11.82 11.01 -27.14
C PRO A 99 12.72 10.11 -28.00
N ALA A 100 14.03 10.21 -27.80
CA ALA A 100 14.85 9.04 -27.98
C ALA A 100 14.23 7.96 -27.07
N GLN A 101 14.04 6.75 -27.58
CA GLN A 101 13.65 5.58 -26.78
C GLN A 101 14.82 5.25 -25.83
N GLU A 102 15.16 6.20 -24.96
CA GLU A 102 16.15 6.08 -23.94
C GLU A 102 15.56 5.12 -22.93
N LYS A 103 16.32 4.07 -22.64
CA LYS A 103 16.02 3.14 -21.56
C LYS A 103 15.57 3.95 -20.35
N PRO A 104 14.47 3.56 -19.68
CA PRO A 104 13.96 4.34 -18.57
C PRO A 104 15.11 4.57 -17.60
N ARG A 105 15.48 5.83 -17.38
CA ARG A 105 16.50 6.19 -16.39
C ARG A 105 16.01 5.69 -15.04
N LEU A 106 16.90 5.13 -14.24
CA LEU A 106 16.55 4.51 -12.97
C LEU A 106 17.21 5.29 -11.83
N LEU A 107 16.49 5.38 -10.72
CA LEU A 107 16.98 5.97 -9.49
C LEU A 107 16.99 4.90 -8.42
N ARG A 108 18.10 4.79 -7.70
CA ARG A 108 18.22 3.96 -6.52
C ARG A 108 18.18 4.83 -5.27
N HIS A 109 17.39 4.40 -4.29
CA HIS A 109 17.40 4.99 -2.97
C HIS A 109 18.60 4.49 -2.15
N ARG A 110 19.45 5.39 -1.65
CA ARG A 110 20.74 5.08 -1.03
C ARG A 110 20.61 4.28 0.27
N GLY A 111 19.54 4.50 1.04
CA GLY A 111 19.35 3.86 2.35
C GLY A 111 18.72 2.47 2.32
N ASN A 112 17.95 2.13 1.27
CA ASN A 112 17.23 0.85 1.20
C ASN A 112 17.51 0.08 -0.10
N GLY A 113 18.27 0.64 -1.02
CA GLY A 113 18.66 0.01 -2.28
C GLY A 113 17.54 -0.09 -3.32
N ARG A 114 16.32 0.37 -3.03
CA ARG A 114 15.19 0.21 -3.96
C ARG A 114 15.36 1.07 -5.20
N VAL A 115 15.04 0.48 -6.36
CA VAL A 115 15.16 1.13 -7.66
C VAL A 115 13.78 1.58 -8.14
N PHE A 116 13.71 2.81 -8.66
CA PHE A 116 12.52 3.49 -9.13
C PHE A 116 12.76 4.02 -10.54
N THR A 117 11.70 4.16 -11.34
CA THR A 117 11.78 4.91 -12.59
C THR A 117 12.07 6.38 -12.31
N TYR A 118 12.92 6.99 -13.14
CA TYR A 118 13.28 8.40 -13.03
C TYR A 118 12.05 9.28 -13.05
N SER A 119 11.98 10.14 -12.03
CA SER A 119 11.08 11.28 -12.00
C SER A 119 11.81 12.44 -11.35
N ALA A 120 11.56 13.66 -11.84
CA ALA A 120 12.23 14.86 -11.35
C ALA A 120 12.00 15.07 -9.84
N ALA A 121 10.81 14.73 -9.33
CA ALA A 121 10.48 14.82 -7.91
C ALA A 121 11.29 13.83 -7.06
N LEU A 122 11.62 12.64 -7.59
CA LEU A 122 12.49 11.68 -6.90
C LEU A 122 13.96 12.09 -7.02
N ALA A 123 14.41 12.57 -8.19
CA ALA A 123 15.79 13.01 -8.41
C ALA A 123 16.18 14.20 -7.53
N ALA A 124 15.22 15.06 -7.17
CA ALA A 124 15.45 16.18 -6.26
C ALA A 124 15.70 15.76 -4.79
N LYS A 125 15.42 14.50 -4.43
CA LYS A 125 15.64 14.00 -3.07
C LYS A 125 17.10 13.63 -2.87
N ARG A 126 17.67 14.04 -1.72
CA ARG A 126 19.07 13.77 -1.36
C ARG A 126 19.41 12.29 -1.21
N ASP A 127 18.41 11.48 -0.88
CA ASP A 127 18.57 10.05 -0.65
C ASP A 127 18.41 9.23 -1.94
N MET A 128 18.22 9.87 -3.10
CA MET A 128 18.10 9.22 -4.40
C MET A 128 19.36 9.46 -5.25
N GLU A 129 19.79 8.44 -5.98
CA GLU A 129 20.95 8.47 -6.85
C GLU A 129 20.59 7.79 -8.18
N GLU A 130 20.95 8.37 -9.31
CA GLU A 130 20.74 7.76 -10.63
C GLU A 130 21.68 6.57 -10.82
N VAL A 131 21.18 5.47 -11.39
CA VAL A 131 21.92 4.21 -11.58
C VAL A 131 21.78 3.63 -12.98
#